data_AF-A0A536Q3H5-F1
#
_entry.id   AF-A0A536Q3H5-F1
#
_cell.length_a   1.000
_cell.length_b   1.000
_cell.length_c   1.000
_cell.angle_alpha   90.00
_cell.angle_beta   90.00
_cell.angle_gamma   90.00
#
_symmetry.space_group_name_H-M   'P 1'
#
loop_
_entity.id
_entity.type
_entity.pdbx_description
1 polymer ?
#
loop_
_entity_poly.entity_id
_entity_poly.type
_entity_poly.pdbx_seq_one_letter_code
_entity_poly.pdbx_strand_id
1 'polypeptide(L)' 'MRRIQIHIDEALDDAAEAEAARRGLSKAALIRASLAHELAVDERPATDPWEAITGWLDDGPVDDLDAVIYERGR' A
#
# COMPACT_ATOMS: atom_id res chain seq x y z
N MET A 1 -17.70 10.84 -5.66
CA MET A 1 -16.60 11.81 -5.39
C MET A 1 -17.16 13.04 -4.69
N ARG A 2 -16.46 13.58 -3.70
CA ARG A 2 -16.84 14.84 -3.00
C ARG A 2 -15.89 15.96 -3.41
N ARG A 3 -16.39 17.18 -3.62
CA ARG A 3 -15.58 18.36 -3.96
C ARG A 3 -15.15 19.06 -2.68
N ILE A 4 -13.85 19.28 -2.50
CA ILE A 4 -13.29 20.09 -1.41
C ILE A 4 -12.64 21.34 -1.99
N GLN A 5 -12.72 22.45 -1.27
CA GLN A 5 -11.98 23.67 -1.55
C GLN A 5 -11.01 23.90 -0.38
N ILE A 6 -9.73 24.01 -0.68
CA ILE A 6 -8.68 24.26 0.29
C ILE A 6 -7.98 25.56 -0.08
N HIS A 7 -7.58 26.33 0.92
CA HIS A 7 -6.74 27.50 0.73
C HIS A 7 -5.33 27.12 1.16
N ILE A 8 -4.36 27.32 0.26
CA ILE A 8 -2.95 27.00 0.47
C ILE A 8 -2.12 28.21 0.03
N ASP A 9 -0.91 28.32 0.57
CA ASP A 9 0.02 29.35 0.16
C ASP A 9 0.42 29.17 -1.32
N GLU A 10 0.60 30.29 -2.02
CA GLU A 10 0.98 30.32 -3.44
C GLU A 10 2.26 29.52 -3.71
N ALA A 11 3.27 29.67 -2.84
CA ALA A 11 4.52 28.92 -2.94
C ALA A 11 4.32 27.40 -2.88
N LEU A 12 3.31 26.92 -2.14
CA LEU A 12 2.97 25.50 -2.07
C LEU A 12 2.24 25.03 -3.33
N ASP A 13 1.36 25.87 -3.90
CA ASP A 13 0.68 25.55 -5.16
C ASP A 13 1.66 25.46 -6.34
N ASP A 14 2.65 26.37 -6.38
CA ASP A 14 3.73 26.37 -7.38
C ASP A 14 4.61 25.12 -7.25
N ALA A 15 5.01 24.78 -6.02
CA ALA A 15 5.79 23.58 -5.76
C ALA A 15 5.02 22.30 -6.17
N ALA A 16 3.71 22.26 -5.91
CA ALA A 16 2.85 21.15 -6.30
C ALA A 16 2.69 21.03 -7.82
N GLU A 17 2.57 22.14 -8.54
CA GLU A 17 2.54 22.15 -10.01
C GLU A 17 3.87 21.62 -10.59
N ALA A 18 5.00 22.11 -10.10
CA ALA A 18 6.31 21.66 -10.53
C ALA A 18 6.49 20.14 -10.28
N GLU A 19 6.08 19.66 -9.11
CA GLU A 19 6.17 18.24 -8.78
C GLU A 19 5.24 17.37 -9.63
N ALA A 20 4.03 17.85 -9.90
CA ALA A 20 3.09 17.15 -10.75
C ALA A 20 3.65 17.00 -12.16
N ALA A 21 4.23 18.07 -12.71
CA ALA A 21 4.93 18.04 -14.00
C ALA A 21 6.11 17.06 -14.00
N ARG A 22 6.94 17.05 -12.94
CA ARG A 22 8.06 16.10 -12.81
C ARG A 22 7.62 14.65 -12.82
N ARG A 23 6.46 14.34 -12.22
CA ARG A 23 5.91 12.97 -12.14
C ARG A 23 4.98 12.62 -13.30
N GLY A 24 4.71 13.54 -14.22
CA GLY A 24 3.73 13.34 -15.29
C GLY A 24 2.29 13.17 -14.79
N LEU A 25 1.97 13.71 -13.61
CA LEU A 25 0.66 13.66 -12.99
C LEU A 25 -0.04 15.01 -13.11
N SER A 26 -1.37 15.03 -13.01
CA SER A 26 -2.07 16.30 -12.75
C SER A 26 -1.87 16.72 -11.30
N LYS A 27 -1.88 18.03 -11.02
CA LYS A 27 -1.80 18.58 -9.66
C LYS A 27 -2.81 17.92 -8.71
N ALA A 28 -4.05 17.75 -9.18
CA ALA A 28 -5.09 17.08 -8.40
C ALA A 28 -4.81 15.59 -8.14
N ALA A 29 -4.20 14.87 -9.09
CA ALA A 29 -3.78 13.48 -8.88
C ALA A 29 -2.64 13.38 -7.87
N LEU A 30 -1.68 14.30 -7.93
CA LEU A 30 -0.59 14.39 -6.94
C LEU A 30 -1.15 14.65 -5.54
N ILE A 31 -2.02 15.66 -5.38
CA ILE A 31 -2.65 15.99 -4.08
C ILE A 31 -3.39 14.77 -3.50
N ARG A 32 -4.16 14.05 -4.32
CA ARG A 32 -4.86 12.85 -3.87
C ARG A 32 -3.90 11.74 -3.44
N ALA A 33 -2.85 11.49 -4.22
CA ALA A 33 -1.85 10.47 -3.90
C ALA A 33 -1.10 10.80 -2.61
N SER A 34 -0.71 12.06 -2.42
CA SER A 34 -0.05 12.51 -1.18
C SER A 34 -0.98 12.39 0.03
N LEU A 35 -2.26 12.80 -0.09
CA LEU A 35 -3.23 12.64 0.99
C LEU A 35 -3.49 11.17 1.32
N ALA A 36 -3.59 10.30 0.31
CA ALA A 36 -3.77 8.86 0.53
C ALA A 36 -2.56 8.25 1.26
N HIS A 37 -1.35 8.65 0.86
CA HIS A 37 -0.10 8.21 1.48
C HIS A 37 0.00 8.65 2.95
N GLU A 38 -0.19 9.94 3.24
CA GLU A 38 -0.06 10.50 4.59
C GLU A 38 -1.13 9.98 5.55
N LEU A 39 -2.35 9.76 5.05
CA LEU A 39 -3.44 9.25 5.87
C LEU A 39 -3.44 7.73 5.98
N ALA A 40 -2.44 7.05 5.40
CA ALA A 40 -2.41 5.59 5.24
C ALA A 40 -3.75 5.03 4.74
N VAL A 41 -4.43 5.80 3.86
CA VAL A 41 -5.59 5.33 3.11
C VAL A 41 -5.01 4.47 2.00
N ASP A 42 -4.50 3.32 2.39
CA ASP A 42 -4.05 2.29 1.47
C ASP A 42 -5.28 1.82 0.70
N GLU A 43 -5.27 1.96 -0.62
CA GLU A 43 -6.20 1.27 -1.52
C GLU A 43 -5.92 -0.25 -1.57
N ARG A 44 -5.28 -0.81 -0.54
CA ARG A 44 -5.21 -2.26 -0.42
C ARG A 44 -6.65 -2.75 -0.30
N PRO A 45 -7.06 -3.74 -1.11
CA PRO A 45 -8.32 -4.41 -0.89
C PRO A 45 -8.41 -4.75 0.60
N ALA A 46 -9.59 -4.61 1.20
CA ALA A 46 -9.84 -5.06 2.58
C ALA A 46 -9.63 -6.58 2.76
N THR A 47 -9.16 -7.27 1.73
CA THR A 47 -8.62 -8.63 1.78
C THR A 47 -7.30 -8.60 2.55
N ASP A 48 -7.25 -9.38 3.62
CA ASP A 48 -6.04 -9.57 4.41
C ASP A 48 -4.89 -10.03 3.48
N PRO A 49 -3.77 -9.30 3.39
CA PRO A 49 -2.61 -9.71 2.61
C PRO A 49 -2.12 -11.11 2.97
N TRP A 50 -2.34 -11.55 4.22
CA TRP A 50 -2.00 -12.90 4.66
C TRP A 50 -2.96 -13.95 4.11
N GLU A 51 -4.24 -13.65 3.90
CA GLU A 51 -5.19 -14.53 3.20
C GLU A 51 -4.82 -14.73 1.73
N ALA A 52 -4.14 -13.78 1.09
CA ALA A 52 -3.65 -13.98 -0.27
C ALA A 52 -2.47 -14.96 -0.36
N ILE A 53 -1.82 -15.24 0.78
CA ILE A 53 -0.65 -16.14 0.90
C ILE A 53 -1.08 -17.52 1.44
N THR A 54 -2.26 -17.65 2.06
CA THR A 54 -2.76 -18.95 2.50
C THR A 54 -3.06 -19.84 1.28
N GLY A 55 -2.59 -21.10 1.32
CA GLY A 55 -2.75 -22.05 0.20
C GLY A 55 -1.76 -21.89 -0.96
N TRP A 56 -0.79 -20.98 -0.89
CA TRP A 56 0.28 -20.86 -1.88
C TRP A 56 1.29 -22.03 -1.82
N LEU A 57 1.39 -22.67 -0.66
CA LEU A 57 2.16 -23.90 -0.45
C LEU A 57 1.18 -25.04 -0.22
N ASP A 58 1.09 -25.94 -1.21
CA ASP A 58 0.23 -27.12 -1.19
C ASP A 58 1.05 -28.38 -0.87
N ASP A 59 1.78 -28.34 0.26
CA ASP A 59 2.59 -29.47 0.75
C ASP A 59 1.79 -30.41 1.68
N GLY A 60 0.46 -30.25 1.71
CA GLY A 60 -0.44 -31.04 2.55
C GLY A 60 -0.30 -30.78 4.06
N PRO A 61 -1.19 -31.35 4.89
CA PRO A 61 -1.08 -31.27 6.34
C PRO A 61 0.15 -32.06 6.82
N VAL A 62 0.91 -31.48 7.75
CA VAL A 62 1.98 -32.18 8.45
C VAL A 62 1.42 -32.76 9.74
N ASP A 63 1.53 -34.08 9.91
CA ASP A 63 0.99 -34.79 11.08
C ASP A 63 1.74 -34.47 12.38
N ASP A 64 3.04 -34.18 12.28
CA ASP A 64 3.90 -33.82 13.41
C ASP A 64 4.95 -32.78 12.99
N LEU A 65 4.68 -31.52 13.32
CA LEU A 65 5.56 -30.41 13.02
C LEU A 65 6.88 -30.49 13.79
N ASP A 66 6.85 -31.01 15.02
CA ASP A 66 8.01 -31.09 15.89
C ASP A 66 9.01 -32.11 15.33
N ALA A 67 8.53 -33.24 14.82
CA ALA A 67 9.38 -34.22 14.14
C ALA A 67 10.08 -33.61 12.90
N VAL A 68 9.37 -32.84 12.08
CA VAL A 68 9.93 -32.22 10.86
C VAL A 68 10.98 -31.15 11.18
N ILE A 69 10.78 -30.35 12.23
CA ILE A 69 11.69 -29.25 12.59
C ILE A 69 12.90 -29.76 13.39
N TYR A 70 12.69 -30.68 14.35
CA TYR A 70 13.71 -31.04 15.32
C TYR A 70 14.45 -32.35 15.01
N GLU A 71 13.92 -33.23 14.16
CA GLU A 71 14.57 -34.52 13.85
C GLU A 71 15.35 -34.52 12.54
N ARG A 72 15.18 -33.50 11.69
CA ARG A 72 15.90 -33.36 10.40
C ARG A 72 17.39 -33.02 10.54
N GLY A 73 17.88 -32.86 11.76
CA GLY A 73 19.26 -32.49 12.09
C GLY A 73 20.08 -33.56 12.81
N ARG A 74 19.62 -34.81 12.86
CA ARG A 74 20.36 -35.95 13.41
C ARG A 74 20.88 -36.88 12.33
#